data_AF-A0A524JJD4-F1
#
_entry.id   AF-A0A524JJD4-F1
#
_cell.length_a   1.000
_cell.length_b   1.000
_cell.length_c   1.000
_cell.angle_alpha   90.00
_cell.angle_beta   90.00
_cell.angle_gamma   90.00
#
_symmetry.space_group_name_H-M   'P 1'
#
loop_
_entity.id
_entity.type
_entity.pdbx_description
1 polymer ?
#
loop_
_entity_poly.entity_id
_entity_poly.type
_entity_poly.pdbx_seq_one_letter_code
_entity_poly.pdbx_strand_id
1 'polypeptide(L)'
;MKSLKTNAASLLYAFALALLLPLGIYAQESSGPDWPKNIDSGEYIISLYQPENSSYVDNQLKSNLAFAVKKEGKDPVFGMLWTTSLLDVDRDSRQAMLASVKIDEVRLSEDVSDSEKQQLEDLINKEIPNWNIEFSLEDLLASIDEVSVSPADLKNDPPKILFANEPTALIMIDGEPVLKEAEKGHELVENTGALIVKETKSNTYYLKGGDFWYQSKAATGPWENAKKVPSKISAIAKKAEPEKKEGEETVADDYKGIAPKIKVATEPTELIVFEGEPKYSPAQNTNLLFVENTKSDIFMNVTTQTYYILVSGRWFTTKDLKANWAYIASEDLPEDFKKIPADSKKANVLSNVAGTPEAKNAVYDAQIPQTAAVKRDTKASTVEYNGQPEFKNVEGLKLQYAVNTESAVFKDKNTYFLCDNAVWFKATTPNGPWQVADERPEEIDKIPAENPQYNTKYVYIYETSPTVVYVGYTPGYYGSYVYGPTVIYGTGYYYNPWYGGHYYHHHYTYGFSVRYNPWYGWSVGFGFGSPYGWYGHAYWGHGYHHWGPPY
;
A
#
# COMPACT_ATOMS: atom_id res chain seq x y z
N MET A 1 86.93 5.19 21.02
CA MET A 1 87.41 5.76 19.74
C MET A 1 86.30 6.64 19.18
N LYS A 2 86.60 7.95 19.07
CA LYS A 2 86.00 9.06 18.27
C LYS A 2 84.48 9.01 17.95
N SER A 3 83.66 10.05 18.10
CA SER A 3 83.80 11.47 18.46
C SER A 3 82.37 12.07 18.26
N LEU A 4 81.66 12.54 19.28
CA LEU A 4 81.48 13.96 19.63
C LEU A 4 80.85 14.86 18.54
N LYS A 5 79.64 15.40 18.82
CA LYS A 5 79.29 16.85 19.00
C LYS A 5 77.76 17.05 18.91
N THR A 6 77.06 17.41 20.01
CA THR A 6 76.60 18.78 20.42
C THR A 6 75.74 19.50 19.36
N ASN A 7 74.59 20.14 19.62
CA ASN A 7 74.13 20.93 20.76
C ASN A 7 72.64 21.37 20.58
N ALA A 8 72.06 21.84 21.69
CA ALA A 8 71.12 22.98 21.82
C ALA A 8 69.64 22.87 21.35
N ALA A 9 68.76 22.78 22.36
CA ALA A 9 67.58 23.60 22.64
C ALA A 9 66.95 24.46 21.52
N SER A 10 65.63 24.36 21.37
CA SER A 10 64.69 25.50 21.49
C SER A 10 63.24 25.00 21.48
N LEU A 11 62.48 25.42 22.50
CA LEU A 11 61.01 25.40 22.51
C LEU A 11 60.49 26.14 21.27
N LEU A 12 59.52 25.55 20.57
CA LEU A 12 58.63 26.28 19.68
C LEU A 12 57.21 25.72 19.84
N TYR A 13 56.39 26.54 20.49
CA TYR A 13 54.94 26.49 20.45
C TYR A 13 54.49 26.45 18.99
N ALA A 14 53.88 25.35 18.56
CA ALA A 14 53.12 25.30 17.31
C ALA A 14 51.64 25.28 17.66
N PHE A 15 51.02 26.44 17.49
CA PHE A 15 49.59 26.71 17.48
C PHE A 15 48.93 25.76 16.46
N ALA A 16 48.32 24.67 16.92
CA ALA A 16 47.44 23.86 16.09
C ALA A 16 46.08 24.57 16.04
N LEU A 17 45.87 25.35 14.98
CA LEU A 17 44.59 25.98 14.66
C LEU A 17 43.56 24.87 14.39
N ALA A 18 42.70 24.62 15.36
CA ALA A 18 41.55 23.75 15.21
C ALA A 18 40.58 24.39 14.20
N LEU A 19 40.51 23.82 12.99
CA LEU A 19 39.42 24.04 12.05
C LEU A 19 38.17 23.35 12.61
N LEU A 20 37.47 24.07 13.49
CA LEU A 20 36.06 23.84 13.78
C LEU A 20 35.26 24.20 12.52
N LEU A 21 35.01 23.21 11.67
CA LEU A 21 33.94 23.27 10.69
C LEU A 21 32.62 23.32 11.48
N PRO A 22 31.80 24.38 11.36
CA PRO A 22 30.42 24.27 11.80
C PRO A 22 29.76 23.29 10.83
N LEU A 23 29.47 22.08 11.31
CA LEU A 23 28.40 21.28 10.75
C LEU A 23 27.13 22.10 10.95
N GLY A 24 26.81 22.94 9.97
CA GLY A 24 25.48 23.49 9.82
C GLY A 24 24.55 22.31 9.71
N ILE A 25 23.83 22.03 10.80
CA ILE A 25 22.58 21.30 10.74
C ILE A 25 21.73 22.15 9.78
N TYR A 26 21.64 21.73 8.52
CA TYR A 26 20.55 22.17 7.68
C TYR A 26 19.31 21.59 8.36
N ALA A 27 18.65 22.41 9.18
CA ALA A 27 17.22 22.24 9.37
C ALA A 27 16.65 22.27 7.96
N GLN A 28 16.03 21.16 7.55
CA GLN A 28 15.19 21.16 6.37
C GLN A 28 14.06 22.13 6.72
N GLU A 29 14.15 23.37 6.25
CA GLU A 29 13.04 24.30 6.32
C GLU A 29 11.89 23.62 5.58
N SER A 30 10.89 23.17 6.33
CA SER A 30 9.61 22.79 5.75
C SER A 30 9.07 24.05 5.08
N SER A 31 9.10 24.08 3.75
CA SER A 31 8.51 25.16 2.96
C SER A 31 6.99 25.03 2.98
N GLY A 32 6.39 25.26 4.15
CA GLY A 32 4.96 25.49 4.25
C GLY A 32 4.60 26.79 3.54
N PRO A 33 3.33 26.96 3.14
CA PRO A 33 2.89 28.18 2.48
C PRO A 33 3.16 29.39 3.39
N ASP A 34 3.79 30.42 2.84
CA ASP A 34 4.12 31.65 3.57
C ASP A 34 2.80 32.39 3.92
N TRP A 35 2.44 32.41 5.20
CA TRP A 35 1.26 33.07 5.73
C TRP A 35 1.67 34.32 6.53
N PRO A 36 0.86 35.41 6.53
CA PRO A 36 -0.45 35.55 5.88
C PRO A 36 -0.36 35.81 4.37
N LYS A 37 -1.40 35.40 3.63
CA LYS A 37 -1.55 35.71 2.20
C LYS A 37 -2.47 36.91 2.00
N ASN A 38 -2.14 37.77 1.03
CA ASN A 38 -2.89 39.00 0.77
C ASN A 38 -3.61 38.97 -0.58
N ILE A 39 -4.85 39.44 -0.61
CA ILE A 39 -5.56 39.85 -1.81
C ILE A 39 -5.49 41.38 -1.90
N ASP A 40 -4.93 41.91 -2.98
CA ASP A 40 -4.92 43.34 -3.28
C ASP A 40 -5.95 43.66 -4.36
N SER A 41 -6.97 44.43 -3.98
CA SER A 41 -8.06 44.87 -4.87
C SER A 41 -7.94 46.35 -5.27
N GLY A 42 -6.88 47.05 -4.85
CA GLY A 42 -6.71 48.49 -4.98
C GLY A 42 -7.44 49.30 -3.89
N GLU A 43 -8.73 49.05 -3.65
CA GLU A 43 -9.52 49.74 -2.60
C GLU A 43 -9.33 49.12 -1.20
N TYR A 44 -9.04 47.82 -1.14
CA TYR A 44 -8.89 47.05 0.09
C TYR A 44 -7.70 46.10 -0.02
N ILE A 45 -6.98 45.91 1.09
CA ILE A 45 -6.06 44.78 1.30
C ILE A 45 -6.77 43.79 2.22
N ILE A 46 -6.96 42.55 1.75
CA ILE A 46 -7.48 41.45 2.56
C ILE A 46 -6.33 40.53 2.92
N SER A 47 -5.97 40.45 4.19
CA SER A 47 -4.97 39.53 4.72
C SER A 47 -5.65 38.29 5.29
N LEU A 48 -5.45 37.14 4.67
CA LEU A 48 -5.91 35.84 5.17
C LEU A 48 -4.79 35.19 5.99
N TYR A 49 -5.11 34.76 7.20
CA TYR A 49 -4.18 34.08 8.10
C TYR A 49 -4.24 32.55 7.89
N GLN A 50 -3.26 31.84 8.46
CA GLN A 50 -3.15 30.40 8.33
C GLN A 50 -4.46 29.71 8.77
N PRO A 51 -5.03 28.82 7.94
CA PRO A 51 -6.18 28.03 8.31
C PRO A 51 -5.89 27.05 9.45
N GLU A 52 -6.84 26.93 10.35
CA GLU A 52 -6.94 25.82 11.29
C GLU A 52 -7.86 24.77 10.67
N ASN A 53 -7.32 23.58 10.45
CA ASN A 53 -8.06 22.47 9.86
C ASN A 53 -8.82 21.73 10.97
N SER A 54 -10.05 21.30 10.67
CA SER A 54 -10.93 20.64 11.65
C SER A 54 -11.16 19.17 11.31
N SER A 55 -11.47 18.88 10.03
CA SER A 55 -11.73 17.51 9.56
C SER A 55 -11.41 17.37 8.07
N TYR A 56 -11.07 16.15 7.68
CA TYR A 56 -10.90 15.77 6.28
C TYR A 56 -11.67 14.48 6.00
N VAL A 57 -12.79 14.61 5.29
CA VAL A 57 -13.75 13.51 5.03
C VAL A 57 -14.24 13.61 3.59
N ASP A 58 -14.33 12.50 2.87
CA ASP A 58 -14.81 12.45 1.47
C ASP A 58 -14.11 13.47 0.54
N ASN A 59 -12.78 13.57 0.69
CA ASN A 59 -11.91 14.54 0.02
C ASN A 59 -12.26 16.03 0.27
N GLN A 60 -12.97 16.33 1.35
CA GLN A 60 -13.34 17.68 1.75
C GLN A 60 -12.61 18.06 3.04
N LEU A 61 -11.71 19.04 2.93
CA LEU A 61 -11.01 19.65 4.06
C LEU A 61 -11.83 20.82 4.59
N LYS A 62 -12.31 20.69 5.83
CA LYS A 62 -13.00 21.76 6.54
C LYS A 62 -12.01 22.56 7.37
N SER A 63 -11.97 23.85 7.13
CA SER A 63 -11.06 24.77 7.81
C SER A 63 -11.77 26.03 8.27
N ASN A 64 -11.23 26.64 9.32
CA ASN A 64 -11.57 27.99 9.73
C ASN A 64 -10.32 28.87 9.71
N LEU A 65 -10.45 30.09 9.23
CA LEU A 65 -9.35 31.06 9.22
C LEU A 65 -9.82 32.45 9.61
N ALA A 66 -8.95 33.18 10.31
CA ALA A 66 -9.13 34.60 10.49
C ALA A 66 -8.70 35.35 9.23
N PHE A 67 -9.28 36.52 8.99
CA PHE A 67 -8.81 37.47 7.99
C PHE A 67 -8.95 38.90 8.47
N ALA A 68 -8.20 39.82 7.86
CA ALA A 68 -8.26 41.26 8.12
C ALA A 68 -8.51 42.02 6.83
N VAL A 69 -9.44 42.98 6.85
CA VAL A 69 -9.73 43.88 5.72
C VAL A 69 -9.27 45.28 6.07
N LYS A 70 -8.31 45.81 5.30
CA LYS A 70 -7.77 47.16 5.49
C LYS A 70 -8.17 48.08 4.33
N LYS A 71 -8.92 49.13 4.65
CA LYS A 71 -9.22 50.27 3.75
C LYS A 71 -8.10 51.30 3.84
N GLU A 72 -7.82 52.00 2.75
CA GLU A 72 -6.83 53.08 2.75
C GLU A 72 -7.20 54.15 3.82
N GLY A 73 -6.25 54.51 4.67
CA GLY A 73 -6.45 55.49 5.75
C GLY A 73 -7.35 55.05 6.92
N LYS A 74 -7.77 53.78 6.99
CA LYS A 74 -8.55 53.22 8.12
C LYS A 74 -7.81 52.06 8.81
N ASP A 75 -8.24 51.78 10.04
CA ASP A 75 -7.81 50.60 10.79
C ASP A 75 -8.39 49.31 10.18
N PRO A 76 -7.67 48.17 10.27
CA PRO A 76 -8.13 46.89 9.75
C PRO A 76 -9.31 46.34 10.57
N VAL A 77 -10.29 45.77 9.86
CA VAL A 77 -11.42 45.05 10.45
C VAL A 77 -11.16 43.55 10.34
N PHE A 78 -11.27 42.83 11.44
CA PHE A 78 -11.04 41.39 11.48
C PHE A 78 -12.34 40.61 11.32
N GLY A 79 -12.24 39.46 10.66
CA GLY A 79 -13.32 38.51 10.46
C GLY A 79 -12.84 37.07 10.55
N MET A 80 -13.79 36.15 10.43
CA MET A 80 -13.55 34.71 10.40
C MET A 80 -14.28 34.09 9.20
N LEU A 81 -13.62 33.14 8.56
CA LEU A 81 -14.07 32.43 7.37
C LEU A 81 -14.13 30.94 7.69
N TRP A 82 -15.19 30.26 7.29
CA TRP A 82 -15.29 28.81 7.26
C TRP A 82 -15.31 28.34 5.82
N THR A 83 -14.51 27.33 5.51
CA THR A 83 -14.33 26.83 4.15
C THR A 83 -14.40 25.32 4.09
N THR A 84 -14.94 24.83 2.98
CA THR A 84 -14.80 23.45 2.53
C THR A 84 -13.95 23.44 1.28
N SER A 85 -12.81 22.75 1.33
CA SER A 85 -11.83 22.69 0.25
C SER A 85 -11.71 21.29 -0.34
N LEU A 86 -11.55 21.18 -1.65
CA LEU A 86 -11.10 19.95 -2.30
C LEU A 86 -9.59 19.97 -2.47
N LEU A 87 -8.96 18.83 -2.24
CA LEU A 87 -7.51 18.68 -2.38
C LEU A 87 -7.16 17.82 -3.60
N ASP A 88 -6.11 18.24 -4.31
CA ASP A 88 -5.33 17.40 -5.21
C ASP A 88 -4.20 16.78 -4.40
N VAL A 89 -4.24 15.47 -4.18
CA VAL A 89 -3.36 14.75 -3.26
C VAL A 89 -2.53 13.77 -4.03
N ASP A 90 -1.22 13.96 -3.95
CA ASP A 90 -0.20 13.05 -4.46
C ASP A 90 0.53 12.37 -3.30
N ARG A 91 0.19 11.10 -3.09
CA ARG A 91 0.75 10.25 -2.05
C ARG A 91 2.16 9.77 -2.38
N ASP A 92 2.57 9.78 -3.65
CA ASP A 92 3.91 9.36 -4.07
C ASP A 92 4.94 10.43 -3.69
N SER A 93 4.64 11.69 -4.00
CA SER A 93 5.43 12.84 -3.54
C SER A 93 5.11 13.31 -2.11
N ARG A 94 4.07 12.72 -1.50
CA ARG A 94 3.52 13.08 -0.18
C ARG A 94 3.15 14.57 -0.07
N GLN A 95 2.57 15.12 -1.13
CA GLN A 95 2.09 16.51 -1.19
C GLN A 95 0.57 16.57 -1.36
N ALA A 96 -0.01 17.66 -0.86
CA ALA A 96 -1.39 18.04 -1.10
C ALA A 96 -1.45 19.48 -1.59
N MET A 97 -2.31 19.73 -2.57
CA MET A 97 -2.55 21.04 -3.14
C MET A 97 -4.04 21.40 -3.06
N LEU A 98 -4.34 22.66 -2.80
CA LEU A 98 -5.71 23.18 -2.84
C LEU A 98 -6.23 23.17 -4.29
N ALA A 99 -7.20 22.30 -4.59
CA ALA A 99 -7.81 22.22 -5.92
C ALA A 99 -8.98 23.20 -6.08
N SER A 100 -9.82 23.30 -5.05
CA SER A 100 -10.91 24.28 -5.00
C SER A 100 -11.25 24.62 -3.57
N VAL A 101 -11.84 25.79 -3.36
CA VAL A 101 -12.37 26.22 -2.07
C VAL A 101 -13.80 26.70 -2.25
N LYS A 102 -14.65 26.35 -1.31
CA LYS A 102 -15.99 26.90 -1.13
C LYS A 102 -16.05 27.59 0.21
N ILE A 103 -16.46 28.86 0.21
CA ILE A 103 -16.79 29.59 1.44
C ILE A 103 -18.15 29.10 1.92
N ASP A 104 -18.19 28.58 3.14
CA ASP A 104 -19.43 28.13 3.78
C ASP A 104 -20.05 29.22 4.65
N GLU A 105 -19.22 30.01 5.34
CA GLU A 105 -19.66 31.09 6.21
C GLU A 105 -18.60 32.19 6.33
N VAL A 106 -19.04 33.45 6.40
CA VAL A 106 -18.20 34.62 6.72
C VAL A 106 -18.80 35.37 7.90
N ARG A 107 -17.99 35.64 8.93
CA ARG A 107 -18.35 36.51 10.06
C ARG A 107 -17.44 37.72 10.12
N LEU A 108 -18.06 38.90 10.18
CA LEU A 108 -17.42 40.21 10.25
C LEU A 108 -18.16 41.10 11.26
N SER A 109 -17.56 42.24 11.62
CA SER A 109 -18.21 43.25 12.48
C SER A 109 -19.60 43.63 11.95
N GLU A 110 -20.53 43.89 12.86
CA GLU A 110 -21.91 44.30 12.54
C GLU A 110 -21.97 45.62 11.75
N ASP A 111 -20.92 46.42 11.80
CA ASP A 111 -20.79 47.69 11.07
C ASP A 111 -20.52 47.51 9.55
N VAL A 112 -20.30 46.27 9.08
CA VAL A 112 -20.07 45.93 7.66
C VAL A 112 -21.38 45.55 6.99
N SER A 113 -21.72 46.22 5.89
CA SER A 113 -22.97 45.96 5.15
C SER A 113 -22.97 44.60 4.44
N ASP A 114 -24.14 44.00 4.23
CA ASP A 114 -24.24 42.70 3.55
C ASP A 114 -23.74 42.75 2.09
N SER A 115 -23.83 43.91 1.43
CA SER A 115 -23.24 44.12 0.10
C SER A 115 -21.72 44.06 0.13
N GLU A 116 -21.08 44.59 1.18
CA GLU A 116 -19.62 44.51 1.34
C GLU A 116 -19.18 43.09 1.67
N LYS A 117 -19.98 42.33 2.44
CA LYS A 117 -19.71 40.91 2.72
C LYS A 117 -19.74 40.08 1.44
N GLN A 118 -20.77 40.24 0.60
CA GLN A 118 -20.87 39.49 -0.66
C GLN A 118 -19.72 39.80 -1.62
N GLN A 119 -19.32 41.07 -1.74
CA GLN A 119 -18.16 41.46 -2.57
C GLN A 119 -16.87 40.81 -2.06
N LEU A 120 -16.71 40.73 -0.74
CA LEU A 120 -15.55 40.09 -0.14
C LEU A 120 -15.55 38.57 -0.42
N GLU A 121 -16.70 37.92 -0.28
CA GLU A 121 -16.87 36.49 -0.61
C GLU A 121 -16.56 36.20 -2.07
N ASP A 122 -17.11 36.99 -3.00
CA ASP A 122 -16.88 36.82 -4.44
C ASP A 122 -15.40 37.00 -4.79
N LEU A 123 -14.73 37.97 -4.16
CA LEU A 123 -13.30 38.21 -4.37
C LEU A 123 -12.46 37.06 -3.80
N ILE A 124 -12.76 36.60 -2.58
CA ILE A 124 -12.05 35.48 -1.95
C ILE A 124 -12.24 34.19 -2.77
N ASN A 125 -13.47 33.89 -3.18
CA ASN A 125 -13.80 32.72 -4.02
C ASN A 125 -13.08 32.77 -5.38
N LYS A 126 -12.86 33.96 -5.93
CA LYS A 126 -12.15 34.15 -7.20
C LYS A 126 -10.64 34.01 -7.05
N GLU A 127 -10.06 34.53 -5.97
CA GLU A 127 -8.61 34.68 -5.82
C GLU A 127 -7.93 33.48 -5.16
N ILE A 128 -8.53 32.87 -4.12
CA ILE A 128 -7.91 31.74 -3.39
C ILE A 128 -7.54 30.57 -4.31
N PRO A 129 -8.37 30.13 -5.27
CA PRO A 129 -8.00 29.04 -6.17
C PRO A 129 -6.75 29.31 -7.02
N ASN A 130 -6.36 30.58 -7.22
CA ASN A 130 -5.15 30.95 -7.99
C ASN A 130 -3.87 30.94 -7.14
N TRP A 131 -3.97 30.72 -5.84
CA TRP A 131 -2.83 30.82 -4.91
C TRP A 131 -1.90 29.61 -4.92
N ASN A 132 -2.28 28.52 -5.62
CA ASN A 132 -1.55 27.26 -5.69
C ASN A 132 -1.01 26.86 -4.30
N ILE A 133 -1.91 26.80 -3.31
CA ILE A 133 -1.51 26.46 -1.94
C ILE A 133 -1.12 24.99 -1.91
N GLU A 134 0.14 24.71 -1.61
CA GLU A 134 0.72 23.38 -1.48
C GLU A 134 1.25 23.19 -0.05
N PHE A 135 1.12 21.98 0.49
CA PHE A 135 1.61 21.58 1.80
C PHE A 135 1.86 20.07 1.86
N SER A 136 2.68 19.63 2.81
CA SER A 136 2.99 18.20 2.95
C SER A 136 1.81 17.42 3.52
N LEU A 137 1.75 16.12 3.21
CA LEU A 137 0.79 15.22 3.86
C LEU A 137 1.02 15.11 5.37
N GLU A 138 2.26 15.25 5.83
CA GLU A 138 2.58 15.30 7.26
C GLU A 138 1.92 16.48 7.95
N ASP A 139 1.96 17.67 7.34
CA ASP A 139 1.30 18.87 7.87
C ASP A 139 -0.22 18.69 7.88
N LEU A 140 -0.79 18.10 6.82
CA LEU A 140 -2.21 17.78 6.77
C LEU A 140 -2.61 16.85 7.91
N LEU A 141 -1.90 15.72 8.06
CA LEU A 141 -2.15 14.72 9.11
C LEU A 141 -2.01 15.30 10.52
N ALA A 142 -1.04 16.18 10.74
CA ALA A 142 -0.83 16.85 12.02
C ALA A 142 -1.91 17.91 12.32
N SER A 143 -2.57 18.43 11.28
CA SER A 143 -3.55 19.52 11.40
C SER A 143 -5.00 19.05 11.57
N ILE A 144 -5.31 17.77 11.37
CA ILE A 144 -6.70 17.26 11.43
C ILE A 144 -6.98 16.54 12.75
N ASP A 145 -8.16 16.83 13.33
CA ASP A 145 -8.59 16.19 14.57
C ASP A 145 -9.36 14.88 14.31
N GLU A 146 -10.10 14.82 13.19
CA GLU A 146 -11.02 13.73 12.85
C GLU A 146 -10.85 13.25 11.40
N VAL A 147 -10.86 11.92 11.24
CA VAL A 147 -11.01 11.22 9.96
C VAL A 147 -12.20 10.27 10.04
N SER A 148 -12.94 10.12 8.95
CA SER A 148 -14.02 9.13 8.88
C SER A 148 -13.41 7.74 8.80
N VAL A 149 -13.71 6.87 9.78
CA VAL A 149 -13.31 5.47 9.73
C VAL A 149 -14.56 4.61 9.63
N SER A 150 -14.69 3.90 8.51
CA SER A 150 -15.69 2.84 8.38
C SER A 150 -15.06 1.49 8.72
N PRO A 151 -15.47 0.82 9.81
CA PRO A 151 -14.93 -0.48 10.15
C PRO A 151 -15.25 -1.49 9.05
N ALA A 152 -14.21 -2.16 8.57
CA ALA A 152 -14.35 -3.23 7.59
C ALA A 152 -14.65 -4.55 8.30
N ASP A 153 -15.66 -5.29 7.81
CA ASP A 153 -15.94 -6.65 8.28
C ASP A 153 -14.97 -7.64 7.61
N LEU A 154 -13.82 -7.83 8.24
CA LEU A 154 -12.68 -8.59 7.70
C LEU A 154 -12.46 -9.88 8.50
N LYS A 155 -11.92 -10.89 7.82
CA LYS A 155 -11.57 -12.17 8.43
C LYS A 155 -10.18 -12.13 9.05
N ASN A 156 -10.03 -12.77 10.20
CA ASN A 156 -8.77 -12.87 10.92
C ASN A 156 -8.36 -14.31 11.21
N ASP A 157 -8.86 -15.27 10.42
CA ASP A 157 -8.39 -16.65 10.53
C ASP A 157 -6.86 -16.69 10.31
N PRO A 158 -6.12 -17.35 11.22
CA PRO A 158 -4.67 -17.45 11.11
C PRO A 158 -4.29 -18.28 9.88
N PRO A 159 -3.31 -17.85 9.07
CA PRO A 159 -2.72 -18.73 8.09
C PRO A 159 -1.95 -19.85 8.80
N LYS A 160 -1.68 -20.93 8.08
CA LYS A 160 -0.69 -21.90 8.53
C LYS A 160 0.68 -21.24 8.60
N ILE A 161 1.33 -21.27 9.76
CA ILE A 161 2.68 -20.73 9.91
C ILE A 161 3.70 -21.84 9.75
N LEU A 162 4.57 -21.72 8.75
CA LEU A 162 5.70 -22.60 8.53
C LEU A 162 7.00 -21.91 8.95
N PHE A 163 7.96 -22.68 9.43
CA PHE A 163 9.28 -22.19 9.81
C PHE A 163 10.38 -22.91 9.04
N ALA A 164 11.43 -22.17 8.68
CA ALA A 164 12.66 -22.70 8.10
C ALA A 164 13.87 -21.98 8.71
N ASN A 165 14.98 -22.70 8.90
CA ASN A 165 16.25 -22.18 9.42
C ASN A 165 17.34 -22.03 8.34
N GLU A 166 16.95 -22.12 7.08
CA GLU A 166 17.81 -21.99 5.90
C GLU A 166 17.01 -21.37 4.74
N PRO A 167 17.67 -20.80 3.71
CA PRO A 167 17.01 -20.25 2.54
C PRO A 167 15.91 -21.16 1.99
N THR A 168 14.66 -20.70 2.07
CA THR A 168 13.47 -21.45 1.66
C THR A 168 12.46 -20.50 1.02
N ALA A 169 11.90 -20.90 -0.13
CA ALA A 169 10.82 -20.20 -0.80
C ALA A 169 9.50 -20.94 -0.60
N LEU A 170 8.42 -20.17 -0.42
CA LEU A 170 7.05 -20.66 -0.43
C LEU A 170 6.53 -20.59 -1.87
N ILE A 171 5.76 -21.60 -2.27
CA ILE A 171 5.04 -21.64 -3.55
C ILE A 171 3.58 -21.93 -3.23
N MET A 172 2.68 -21.03 -3.65
CA MET A 172 1.25 -21.21 -3.46
C MET A 172 0.64 -21.86 -4.70
N ILE A 173 -0.17 -22.89 -4.48
CA ILE A 173 -1.10 -23.45 -5.46
C ILE A 173 -2.50 -23.23 -4.90
N ASP A 174 -3.42 -22.68 -5.67
CA ASP A 174 -4.76 -22.36 -5.19
C ASP A 174 -5.62 -23.64 -5.11
N GLY A 175 -5.65 -24.27 -3.94
CA GLY A 175 -6.31 -25.56 -3.73
C GLY A 175 -5.50 -26.74 -4.28
N GLU A 176 -6.18 -27.83 -4.62
CA GLU A 176 -5.53 -29.01 -5.19
C GLU A 176 -4.93 -28.71 -6.59
N PRO A 177 -3.72 -29.21 -6.93
CA PRO A 177 -3.11 -28.94 -8.23
C PRO A 177 -3.99 -29.36 -9.41
N VAL A 178 -4.27 -28.41 -10.31
CA VAL A 178 -5.06 -28.63 -11.53
C VAL A 178 -4.12 -28.73 -12.72
N LEU A 179 -4.16 -29.84 -13.46
CA LEU A 179 -3.30 -30.09 -14.61
C LEU A 179 -4.00 -29.75 -15.94
N LYS A 180 -3.29 -29.03 -16.81
CA LYS A 180 -3.73 -28.74 -18.18
C LYS A 180 -2.62 -29.06 -19.18
N GLU A 181 -2.95 -29.78 -20.26
CA GLU A 181 -1.99 -30.08 -21.33
C GLU A 181 -1.52 -28.78 -21.99
N ALA A 182 -0.22 -28.52 -21.91
CA ALA A 182 0.44 -27.36 -22.52
C ALA A 182 1.02 -27.71 -23.88
N GLU A 183 1.61 -28.90 -23.97
CA GLU A 183 2.10 -29.53 -25.18
C GLU A 183 1.99 -31.05 -25.04
N LYS A 184 2.02 -31.79 -26.15
CA LYS A 184 1.91 -33.26 -26.12
C LYS A 184 2.89 -33.89 -25.13
N GLY A 185 2.35 -34.59 -24.13
CA GLY A 185 3.11 -35.27 -23.07
C GLY A 185 3.67 -34.36 -21.97
N HIS A 186 3.22 -33.10 -21.92
CA HIS A 186 3.63 -32.10 -20.93
C HIS A 186 2.40 -31.33 -20.42
N GLU A 187 2.17 -31.38 -19.11
CA GLU A 187 1.02 -30.74 -18.45
C GLU A 187 1.53 -29.63 -17.52
N LEU A 188 0.85 -28.50 -17.46
CA LEU A 188 1.12 -27.42 -16.50
C LEU A 188 0.19 -27.51 -15.31
N VAL A 189 0.67 -27.12 -14.13
CA VAL A 189 -0.22 -26.79 -13.00
C VAL A 189 -0.77 -25.38 -13.26
N GLU A 190 -2.07 -25.25 -13.55
CA GLU A 190 -2.65 -23.99 -14.03
C GLU A 190 -3.20 -23.08 -12.93
N ASN A 191 -3.37 -23.57 -11.71
CA ASN A 191 -3.87 -22.80 -10.56
C ASN A 191 -2.73 -22.30 -9.66
N THR A 192 -1.67 -21.75 -10.25
CA THR A 192 -0.53 -21.19 -9.52
C THR A 192 0.21 -20.16 -10.37
N GLY A 193 0.81 -19.16 -9.72
CA GLY A 193 1.70 -18.20 -10.36
C GLY A 193 3.09 -18.75 -10.70
N ALA A 194 3.45 -19.92 -10.16
CA ALA A 194 4.71 -20.58 -10.43
C ALA A 194 4.66 -21.44 -11.69
N LEU A 195 5.74 -21.47 -12.47
CA LEU A 195 5.85 -22.40 -13.58
C LEU A 195 6.15 -23.81 -13.05
N ILE A 196 5.14 -24.68 -13.07
CA ILE A 196 5.26 -26.10 -12.72
C ILE A 196 4.81 -26.95 -13.90
N VAL A 197 5.75 -27.68 -14.51
CA VAL A 197 5.52 -28.55 -15.68
C VAL A 197 5.70 -30.01 -15.31
N LYS A 198 4.71 -30.85 -15.56
CA LYS A 198 4.77 -32.30 -15.46
C LYS A 198 5.12 -32.93 -16.81
N GLU A 199 6.18 -33.71 -16.87
CA GLU A 199 6.46 -34.62 -17.98
C GLU A 199 5.68 -35.93 -17.80
N THR A 200 4.67 -36.17 -18.63
CA THR A 200 3.73 -37.30 -18.46
C THR A 200 4.42 -38.66 -18.54
N LYS A 201 5.46 -38.80 -19.37
CA LYS A 201 6.16 -40.08 -19.58
C LYS A 201 6.92 -40.56 -18.33
N SER A 202 7.58 -39.66 -17.63
CA SER A 202 8.38 -39.99 -16.43
C SER A 202 7.64 -39.72 -15.11
N ASN A 203 6.46 -39.10 -15.20
CA ASN A 203 5.70 -38.55 -14.09
C ASN A 203 6.59 -37.69 -13.18
N THR A 204 7.38 -36.81 -13.79
CA THR A 204 8.28 -35.90 -13.09
C THR A 204 7.80 -34.48 -13.30
N TYR A 205 7.67 -33.75 -12.20
CA TYR A 205 7.34 -32.33 -12.18
C TYR A 205 8.64 -31.53 -12.15
N TYR A 206 8.66 -30.43 -12.87
CA TYR A 206 9.75 -29.46 -12.92
C TYR A 206 9.23 -28.09 -12.55
N LEU A 207 9.93 -27.42 -11.63
CA LEU A 207 9.60 -26.06 -11.19
C LEU A 207 10.76 -25.13 -11.54
N LYS A 208 10.44 -23.98 -12.12
CA LYS A 208 11.39 -22.88 -12.38
C LYS A 208 11.18 -21.79 -11.34
N GLY A 209 12.27 -21.34 -10.72
CA GLY A 209 12.22 -20.26 -9.73
C GLY A 209 13.55 -19.54 -9.60
N GLY A 210 13.56 -18.22 -9.81
CA GLY A 210 14.77 -17.45 -10.07
C GLY A 210 15.64 -18.15 -11.14
N ASP A 211 16.94 -18.27 -10.89
CA ASP A 211 17.86 -19.02 -11.77
C ASP A 211 17.82 -20.54 -11.57
N PHE A 212 17.11 -21.03 -10.56
CA PHE A 212 17.14 -22.43 -10.16
C PHE A 212 16.06 -23.27 -10.85
N TRP A 213 16.33 -24.57 -10.89
CA TRP A 213 15.40 -25.58 -11.34
C TRP A 213 15.23 -26.64 -10.28
N TYR A 214 14.01 -27.12 -10.12
CA TYR A 214 13.65 -28.15 -9.16
C TYR A 214 12.89 -29.27 -9.86
N GLN A 215 12.94 -30.46 -9.28
CA GLN A 215 12.16 -31.61 -9.72
C GLN A 215 11.44 -32.29 -8.55
N SER A 216 10.32 -32.95 -8.84
CA SER A 216 9.58 -33.77 -7.89
C SER A 216 8.77 -34.88 -8.58
N LYS A 217 8.21 -35.81 -7.80
CA LYS A 217 7.22 -36.80 -8.25
C LYS A 217 5.77 -36.35 -8.04
N ALA A 218 5.55 -35.22 -7.39
CA ALA A 218 4.24 -34.59 -7.24
C ALA A 218 4.36 -33.07 -7.33
N ALA A 219 3.29 -32.38 -7.74
CA ALA A 219 3.26 -30.91 -7.79
C ALA A 219 3.47 -30.27 -6.41
N THR A 220 3.04 -30.94 -5.34
CA THR A 220 3.18 -30.49 -3.95
C THR A 220 4.54 -30.85 -3.33
N GLY A 221 5.46 -31.43 -4.11
CA GLY A 221 6.76 -31.84 -3.63
C GLY A 221 6.78 -33.25 -3.00
N PRO A 222 7.84 -33.59 -2.25
CA PRO A 222 9.00 -32.76 -1.93
C PRO A 222 9.81 -32.41 -3.19
N TRP A 223 10.35 -31.18 -3.21
CA TRP A 223 11.13 -30.66 -4.33
C TRP A 223 12.62 -30.74 -4.03
N GLU A 224 13.40 -31.13 -5.03
CA GLU A 224 14.87 -31.16 -4.98
C GLU A 224 15.47 -30.41 -6.17
N ASN A 225 16.70 -29.92 -6.04
CA ASN A 225 17.39 -29.24 -7.14
C ASN A 225 17.57 -30.18 -8.33
N ALA A 226 17.07 -29.76 -9.49
CA ALA A 226 17.20 -30.48 -10.75
C ALA A 226 18.52 -30.14 -11.45
N LYS A 227 19.48 -31.06 -11.37
CA LYS A 227 20.79 -30.93 -12.06
C LYS A 227 20.69 -30.99 -13.58
N LYS A 228 19.62 -31.59 -14.11
CA LYS A 228 19.37 -31.76 -15.54
C LYS A 228 17.89 -31.51 -15.81
N VAL A 229 17.61 -30.58 -16.70
CA VAL A 229 16.26 -30.26 -17.16
C VAL A 229 16.14 -30.67 -18.62
N PRO A 230 15.12 -31.46 -18.99
CA PRO A 230 14.88 -31.81 -20.38
C PRO A 230 14.72 -30.56 -21.25
N SER A 231 15.29 -30.58 -22.46
CA SER A 231 15.24 -29.43 -23.39
C SER A 231 13.81 -28.97 -23.70
N LYS A 232 12.85 -29.90 -23.70
CA LYS A 232 11.44 -29.60 -23.91
C LYS A 232 10.82 -28.80 -22.76
N ILE A 233 11.16 -29.13 -21.51
CA ILE A 233 10.75 -28.38 -20.32
C ILE A 233 11.34 -26.97 -20.35
N SER A 234 12.63 -26.84 -20.68
CA SER A 234 13.26 -25.52 -20.83
C SER A 234 12.63 -24.70 -21.96
N ALA A 235 12.22 -25.33 -23.06
CA ALA A 235 11.51 -24.65 -24.15
C ALA A 235 10.12 -24.16 -23.74
N ILE A 236 9.37 -24.96 -22.96
CA ILE A 236 8.08 -24.54 -22.38
C ILE A 236 8.28 -23.34 -21.46
N ALA A 237 9.30 -23.36 -20.59
CA ALA A 237 9.59 -22.23 -19.71
C ALA A 237 9.93 -20.94 -20.45
N LYS A 238 10.72 -21.02 -21.52
CA LYS A 238 11.04 -19.86 -22.35
C LYS A 238 9.82 -19.24 -23.01
N LYS A 239 8.80 -20.04 -23.35
CA LYS A 239 7.53 -19.51 -23.87
C LYS A 239 6.69 -18.83 -22.80
N ALA A 240 6.89 -19.20 -21.53
CA ALA A 240 6.22 -18.62 -20.37
C ALA A 240 6.96 -17.40 -19.80
N GLU A 241 8.16 -17.09 -20.28
CA GLU A 241 8.89 -15.89 -19.86
C GLU A 241 8.13 -14.64 -20.32
N PRO A 242 8.01 -13.62 -19.46
CA PRO A 242 7.33 -12.39 -19.81
C PRO A 242 8.14 -11.67 -20.90
N GLU A 243 7.46 -11.06 -21.86
CA GLU A 243 8.11 -10.17 -22.81
C GLU A 243 8.71 -8.98 -22.04
N LYS A 244 10.03 -8.81 -22.08
CA LYS A 244 10.68 -7.65 -21.47
C LYS A 244 10.18 -6.37 -22.14
N LYS A 245 9.47 -5.52 -21.42
CA LYS A 245 9.13 -4.17 -21.90
C LYS A 245 10.36 -3.26 -21.77
N GLU A 246 10.59 -2.40 -22.76
CA GLU A 246 11.65 -1.38 -22.70
C GLU A 246 11.42 -0.49 -21.47
N GLY A 247 12.40 -0.41 -20.58
CA GLY A 247 12.34 0.43 -19.36
C GLY A 247 11.99 -0.31 -18.07
N GLU A 248 11.62 -1.59 -18.11
CA GLU A 248 11.52 -2.40 -16.88
C GLU A 248 12.93 -2.81 -16.42
N GLU A 249 13.46 -2.09 -15.43
CA GLU A 249 14.54 -2.63 -14.60
C GLU A 249 13.95 -3.79 -13.81
N THR A 250 14.18 -5.02 -14.28
CA THR A 250 14.04 -6.18 -13.41
C THR A 250 15.03 -5.97 -12.27
N VAL A 251 14.54 -5.63 -11.09
CA VAL A 251 15.30 -5.69 -9.84
C VAL A 251 15.48 -7.18 -9.52
N ALA A 252 16.18 -7.89 -10.40
CA ALA A 252 16.69 -9.21 -10.13
C ALA A 252 17.79 -8.98 -9.10
N ASP A 253 17.42 -9.09 -7.83
CA ASP A 253 18.41 -9.28 -6.79
C ASP A 253 19.06 -10.63 -7.12
N ASP A 254 20.22 -10.59 -7.79
CA ASP A 254 21.00 -11.73 -8.27
C ASP A 254 21.42 -12.59 -7.06
N TYR A 255 20.51 -13.41 -6.54
CA TYR A 255 20.82 -14.31 -5.45
C TYR A 255 21.76 -15.40 -5.95
N LYS A 256 23.05 -15.23 -5.64
CA LYS A 256 24.15 -16.14 -6.01
C LYS A 256 24.41 -17.26 -5.00
N GLY A 257 23.54 -17.42 -4.01
CA GLY A 257 23.68 -18.45 -2.98
C GLY A 257 23.22 -19.84 -3.43
N ILE A 258 23.16 -20.78 -2.49
CA ILE A 258 22.68 -22.14 -2.75
C ILE A 258 21.20 -22.12 -3.11
N ALA A 259 20.77 -23.00 -4.04
CA ALA A 259 19.37 -23.13 -4.40
C ALA A 259 18.48 -23.28 -3.15
N PRO A 260 17.55 -22.34 -2.89
CA PRO A 260 16.67 -22.39 -1.72
C PRO A 260 15.82 -23.66 -1.71
N LYS A 261 15.44 -24.13 -0.53
CA LYS A 261 14.42 -25.19 -0.44
C LYS A 261 13.07 -24.67 -0.88
N ILE A 262 12.20 -25.57 -1.33
CA ILE A 262 10.83 -25.22 -1.73
C ILE A 262 9.84 -25.84 -0.75
N LYS A 263 8.91 -25.02 -0.26
CA LYS A 263 7.70 -25.45 0.43
C LYS A 263 6.50 -25.10 -0.45
N VAL A 264 5.63 -26.06 -0.70
CA VAL A 264 4.36 -25.83 -1.41
C VAL A 264 3.23 -25.77 -0.40
N ALA A 265 2.32 -24.83 -0.59
CA ALA A 265 1.08 -24.74 0.17
C ALA A 265 -0.12 -24.67 -0.79
N THR A 266 -1.22 -25.30 -0.37
CA THR A 266 -2.51 -25.34 -1.09
C THR A 266 -3.62 -24.59 -0.36
N GLU A 267 -3.28 -23.96 0.76
CA GLU A 267 -4.15 -23.23 1.68
C GLU A 267 -3.40 -21.97 2.18
N PRO A 268 -4.08 -20.94 2.70
CA PRO A 268 -3.42 -19.75 3.23
C PRO A 268 -2.30 -20.08 4.23
N THR A 269 -1.07 -19.76 3.86
CA THR A 269 0.16 -20.17 4.56
C THR A 269 1.15 -19.03 4.54
N GLU A 270 1.84 -18.78 5.66
CA GLU A 270 2.95 -17.84 5.76
C GLU A 270 4.23 -18.61 6.12
N LEU A 271 5.33 -18.34 5.40
CA LEU A 271 6.62 -18.98 5.66
C LEU A 271 7.58 -17.99 6.32
N ILE A 272 8.01 -18.35 7.53
CA ILE A 272 8.97 -17.60 8.32
C ILE A 272 10.35 -18.25 8.14
N VAL A 273 11.30 -17.47 7.64
CA VAL A 273 12.67 -17.93 7.42
C VAL A 273 13.62 -17.24 8.41
N PHE A 274 14.40 -18.05 9.10
CA PHE A 274 15.49 -17.65 9.97
C PHE A 274 16.84 -17.88 9.28
N GLU A 275 17.81 -17.03 9.56
CA GLU A 275 19.21 -17.25 9.21
C GLU A 275 19.86 -18.14 10.28
N GLY A 276 19.69 -19.46 10.14
CA GLY A 276 20.09 -20.46 11.15
C GLY A 276 19.08 -20.59 12.29
N GLU A 277 19.54 -21.05 13.46
CA GLU A 277 18.69 -21.17 14.65
C GLU A 277 18.21 -19.78 15.14
N PRO A 278 16.97 -19.64 15.65
CA PRO A 278 16.44 -18.36 16.11
C PRO A 278 17.31 -17.68 17.18
N LYS A 279 17.61 -16.39 16.98
CA LYS A 279 18.39 -15.55 17.90
C LYS A 279 17.48 -14.52 18.54
N TYR A 280 17.33 -14.59 19.86
CA TYR A 280 16.47 -13.70 20.62
C TYR A 280 17.28 -12.51 21.17
N SER A 281 16.73 -11.32 20.99
CA SER A 281 17.29 -10.06 21.49
C SER A 281 16.23 -9.32 22.30
N PRO A 282 16.59 -8.66 23.43
CA PRO A 282 15.63 -7.97 24.27
C PRO A 282 15.10 -6.71 23.60
N ALA A 283 13.78 -6.49 23.66
CA ALA A 283 13.21 -5.17 23.44
C ALA A 283 13.36 -4.36 24.73
N GLN A 284 14.16 -3.28 24.66
CA GLN A 284 14.55 -2.51 25.84
C GLN A 284 13.32 -1.99 26.61
N ASN A 285 13.41 -2.00 27.94
CA ASN A 285 12.35 -1.55 28.87
C ASN A 285 11.03 -2.34 28.78
N THR A 286 11.08 -3.58 28.30
CA THR A 286 9.93 -4.49 28.21
C THR A 286 10.28 -5.90 28.71
N ASN A 287 9.28 -6.76 28.86
CA ASN A 287 9.44 -8.21 29.04
C ASN A 287 9.41 -8.97 27.70
N LEU A 288 9.66 -8.31 26.57
CA LEU A 288 9.64 -8.91 25.24
C LEU A 288 11.06 -9.22 24.76
N LEU A 289 11.23 -10.40 24.19
CA LEU A 289 12.33 -10.69 23.27
C LEU A 289 11.79 -10.67 21.84
N PHE A 290 12.56 -10.18 20.88
CA PHE A 290 12.27 -10.33 19.46
C PHE A 290 13.30 -11.23 18.79
N VAL A 291 12.94 -11.85 17.66
CA VAL A 291 13.88 -12.66 16.88
C VAL A 291 14.63 -11.77 15.88
N GLU A 292 15.95 -11.68 16.01
CA GLU A 292 16.80 -10.77 15.24
C GLU A 292 17.17 -11.31 13.85
N ASN A 293 17.40 -12.61 13.74
CA ASN A 293 17.89 -13.25 12.51
C ASN A 293 16.74 -13.70 11.59
N THR A 294 15.65 -12.94 11.56
CA THR A 294 14.59 -13.06 10.58
C THR A 294 14.12 -11.68 10.20
N LYS A 295 13.63 -11.54 8.98
CA LYS A 295 12.94 -10.32 8.59
C LYS A 295 11.61 -10.22 9.33
N SER A 296 10.93 -11.32 9.63
CA SER A 296 9.58 -11.31 10.21
C SER A 296 9.53 -10.73 11.62
N ASP A 297 8.35 -10.28 12.02
CA ASP A 297 8.13 -9.64 13.32
C ASP A 297 7.58 -10.65 14.31
N ILE A 298 8.50 -11.29 15.06
CA ILE A 298 8.21 -12.32 16.04
C ILE A 298 8.74 -11.88 17.40
N PHE A 299 7.89 -11.98 18.39
CA PHE A 299 8.17 -11.63 19.77
C PHE A 299 7.82 -12.78 20.71
N MET A 300 8.44 -12.78 21.88
CA MET A 300 8.13 -13.70 22.98
C MET A 300 8.14 -12.93 24.29
N ASN A 301 7.04 -13.02 25.05
CA ASN A 301 6.95 -12.47 26.38
C ASN A 301 7.59 -13.43 27.39
N VAL A 302 8.66 -13.00 28.07
CA VAL A 302 9.45 -13.87 28.96
C VAL A 302 8.67 -14.33 30.19
N THR A 303 7.72 -13.54 30.66
CA THR A 303 6.94 -13.83 31.87
C THR A 303 5.89 -14.89 31.61
N THR A 304 5.20 -14.79 30.47
CA THR A 304 4.10 -15.70 30.11
C THR A 304 4.54 -16.83 29.18
N GLN A 305 5.78 -16.79 28.66
CA GLN A 305 6.30 -17.70 27.64
C GLN A 305 5.36 -17.81 26.44
N THR A 306 4.81 -16.67 26.02
CA THR A 306 3.84 -16.55 24.93
C THR A 306 4.51 -15.87 23.74
N TYR A 307 4.36 -16.47 22.56
CA TYR A 307 4.85 -15.95 21.29
C TYR A 307 3.78 -15.08 20.62
N TYR A 308 4.24 -14.08 19.89
CA TYR A 308 3.43 -13.20 19.07
C TYR A 308 4.09 -13.05 17.71
N ILE A 309 3.30 -13.05 16.64
CA ILE A 309 3.77 -12.80 15.29
C ILE A 309 2.84 -11.81 14.60
N LEU A 310 3.42 -10.86 13.87
CA LEU A 310 2.69 -9.91 13.03
C LEU A 310 2.75 -10.39 11.58
N VAL A 311 1.58 -10.62 10.97
CA VAL A 311 1.46 -11.03 9.56
C VAL A 311 0.37 -10.18 8.91
N SER A 312 0.71 -9.43 7.85
CA SER A 312 -0.23 -8.59 7.10
C SER A 312 -1.03 -7.63 8.00
N GLY A 313 -0.37 -7.09 9.03
CA GLY A 313 -0.96 -6.18 10.03
C GLY A 313 -1.73 -6.84 11.17
N ARG A 314 -1.92 -8.17 11.13
CA ARG A 314 -2.66 -8.94 12.13
C ARG A 314 -1.71 -9.60 13.12
N TRP A 315 -2.06 -9.54 14.40
CA TRP A 315 -1.33 -10.24 15.44
C TRP A 315 -1.90 -11.64 15.66
N PHE A 316 -1.00 -12.60 15.75
CA PHE A 316 -1.31 -13.96 16.14
C PHE A 316 -0.46 -14.36 17.33
N THR A 317 -0.99 -15.22 18.19
CA THR A 317 -0.32 -15.68 19.41
C THR A 317 -0.37 -17.19 19.58
N THR A 318 0.64 -17.74 20.26
CA THR A 318 0.71 -19.15 20.66
C THR A 318 1.64 -19.34 21.87
N LYS A 319 1.51 -20.45 22.59
CA LYS A 319 2.50 -20.89 23.60
C LYS A 319 3.55 -21.85 23.03
N ASP A 320 3.31 -22.40 21.85
CA ASP A 320 4.23 -23.32 21.17
C ASP A 320 4.26 -22.95 19.68
N LEU A 321 5.45 -22.66 19.16
CA LEU A 321 5.67 -22.31 17.75
C LEU A 321 5.18 -23.41 16.79
N LYS A 322 5.08 -24.66 17.25
CA LYS A 322 4.59 -25.80 16.46
C LYS A 322 3.08 -26.01 16.55
N ALA A 323 2.40 -25.30 17.46
CA ALA A 323 0.96 -25.38 17.61
C ALA A 323 0.24 -24.42 16.63
N ASN A 324 -1.08 -24.57 16.58
CA ASN A 324 -1.91 -23.61 15.87
C ASN A 324 -1.81 -22.24 16.54
N TRP A 325 -1.71 -21.21 15.70
CA TRP A 325 -1.74 -19.82 16.12
C TRP A 325 -3.19 -19.38 16.31
N ALA A 326 -3.42 -18.42 17.20
CA ALA A 326 -4.73 -17.80 17.41
C ALA A 326 -4.62 -16.31 17.13
N TYR A 327 -5.65 -15.73 16.51
CA TYR A 327 -5.74 -14.28 16.37
C TYR A 327 -5.87 -13.61 17.74
N ILE A 328 -5.21 -12.46 17.90
CA ILE A 328 -5.37 -11.56 19.05
C ILE A 328 -5.58 -10.14 18.52
N ALA A 329 -6.58 -9.44 19.06
CA ALA A 329 -6.81 -8.05 18.71
C ALA A 329 -5.63 -7.17 19.17
N SER A 330 -5.37 -6.08 18.46
CA SER A 330 -4.23 -5.21 18.77
C SER A 330 -4.39 -4.56 20.16
N GLU A 331 -5.62 -4.30 20.57
CA GLU A 331 -6.01 -3.77 21.88
C GLU A 331 -5.73 -4.74 23.03
N ASP A 332 -5.72 -6.05 22.73
CA ASP A 332 -5.51 -7.11 23.71
C ASP A 332 -4.03 -7.51 23.85
N LEU A 333 -3.13 -6.87 23.09
CA LEU A 333 -1.69 -7.10 23.22
C LEU A 333 -1.19 -6.68 24.61
N PRO A 334 -0.15 -7.35 25.14
CA PRO A 334 0.51 -6.91 26.36
C PRO A 334 0.96 -5.44 26.26
N GLU A 335 0.75 -4.67 27.34
CA GLU A 335 1.14 -3.24 27.44
C GLU A 335 2.60 -2.97 27.07
N ASP A 336 3.47 -3.96 27.22
CA ASP A 336 4.87 -3.88 26.83
C ASP A 336 5.10 -3.61 25.34
N PHE A 337 4.18 -3.98 24.45
CA PHE A 337 4.28 -3.64 23.03
C PHE A 337 4.23 -2.12 22.78
N LYS A 338 3.44 -1.37 23.56
CA LYS A 338 3.37 0.11 23.48
C LYS A 338 4.65 0.79 23.97
N LYS A 339 5.48 0.07 24.73
CA LYS A 339 6.74 0.57 25.30
C LYS A 339 7.95 0.29 24.42
N ILE A 340 7.79 -0.38 23.28
CA ILE A 340 8.87 -0.58 22.32
C ILE A 340 9.37 0.81 21.88
N PRO A 341 10.67 1.11 22.02
CA PRO A 341 11.20 2.42 21.62
C PRO A 341 11.01 2.71 20.13
N ALA A 342 10.64 3.95 19.78
CA ALA A 342 10.43 4.38 18.40
C ALA A 342 11.71 4.38 17.53
N ASP A 343 12.89 4.34 18.15
CA ASP A 343 14.20 4.21 17.50
C ASP A 343 14.72 2.75 17.47
N SER A 344 13.92 1.80 17.96
CA SER A 344 14.26 0.37 17.95
C SER A 344 14.29 -0.18 16.53
N LYS A 345 15.10 -1.23 16.31
CA LYS A 345 15.06 -2.06 15.08
C LYS A 345 13.68 -2.67 14.78
N LYS A 346 12.78 -2.68 15.77
CA LYS A 346 11.41 -3.21 15.69
C LYS A 346 10.33 -2.14 15.85
N ALA A 347 10.66 -0.86 15.72
CA ALA A 347 9.69 0.23 15.83
C ALA A 347 8.58 0.17 14.76
N ASN A 348 8.83 -0.49 13.62
CA ASN A 348 7.84 -0.65 12.55
C ASN A 348 6.53 -1.30 13.02
N VAL A 349 6.57 -2.14 14.06
CA VAL A 349 5.37 -2.82 14.56
C VAL A 349 4.43 -1.87 15.31
N LEU A 350 4.89 -0.70 15.74
CA LEU A 350 4.08 0.26 16.51
C LEU A 350 2.85 0.71 15.73
N SER A 351 2.90 0.79 14.40
CA SER A 351 1.71 1.05 13.56
C SER A 351 0.62 -0.02 13.63
N ASN A 352 0.95 -1.20 14.16
CA ASN A 352 0.01 -2.29 14.38
C ASN A 352 -0.23 -2.54 15.88
N VAL A 353 0.20 -1.66 16.77
CA VAL A 353 -0.04 -1.74 18.22
C VAL A 353 -1.03 -0.63 18.63
N ALA A 354 -2.21 -1.02 19.10
CA ALA A 354 -3.26 -0.10 19.47
C ALA A 354 -2.79 0.90 20.55
N GLY A 355 -3.17 2.17 20.41
CA GLY A 355 -2.87 3.22 21.38
C GLY A 355 -1.48 3.86 21.24
N THR A 356 -0.70 3.48 20.22
CA THR A 356 0.54 4.19 19.87
C THR A 356 0.24 5.37 18.92
N PRO A 357 1.08 6.41 18.92
CA PRO A 357 1.00 7.47 17.91
C PRO A 357 1.11 6.95 16.48
N GLU A 358 1.96 5.95 16.25
CA GLU A 358 2.22 5.36 14.93
C GLU A 358 1.00 4.61 14.38
N ALA A 359 0.21 3.96 15.24
CA ALA A 359 -1.04 3.31 14.84
C ALA A 359 -2.11 4.34 14.49
N LYS A 360 -2.24 5.40 15.31
CA LYS A 360 -3.15 6.53 15.00
C LYS A 360 -2.80 7.16 13.64
N ASN A 361 -1.52 7.47 13.43
CA ASN A 361 -1.05 8.08 12.18
C ASN A 361 -1.29 7.16 10.98
N ALA A 362 -1.05 5.85 11.11
CA ALA A 362 -1.32 4.89 10.03
C ALA A 362 -2.81 4.83 9.66
N VAL A 363 -3.71 4.90 10.65
CA VAL A 363 -5.16 4.96 10.40
C VAL A 363 -5.53 6.24 9.66
N TYR A 364 -4.99 7.40 10.08
CA TYR A 364 -5.29 8.68 9.45
C TYR A 364 -4.75 8.75 8.03
N ASP A 365 -3.50 8.32 7.81
CA ASP A 365 -2.89 8.23 6.49
C ASP A 365 -3.69 7.31 5.56
N ALA A 366 -4.23 6.20 6.06
CA ALA A 366 -5.08 5.29 5.30
C ALA A 366 -6.46 5.86 4.90
N GLN A 367 -6.88 7.00 5.46
CA GLN A 367 -8.11 7.69 5.07
C GLN A 367 -7.88 8.83 4.08
N ILE A 368 -6.63 9.21 3.82
CA ILE A 368 -6.31 10.26 2.85
C ILE A 368 -6.28 9.64 1.44
N PRO A 369 -7.18 10.04 0.52
CA PRO A 369 -7.18 9.53 -0.84
C PRO A 369 -6.01 10.09 -1.66
N GLN A 370 -5.53 9.32 -2.62
CA GLN A 370 -4.90 9.85 -3.83
C GLN A 370 -6.02 10.44 -4.68
N THR A 371 -5.84 11.64 -5.23
CA THR A 371 -6.86 12.26 -6.08
C THR A 371 -6.29 12.66 -7.44
N ALA A 372 -7.18 12.88 -8.41
CA ALA A 372 -6.82 13.33 -9.74
C ALA A 372 -8.02 13.97 -10.46
N ALA A 373 -7.73 14.95 -11.32
CA ALA A 373 -8.69 15.45 -12.31
C ALA A 373 -8.56 14.67 -13.63
N VAL A 374 -9.51 13.77 -13.90
CA VAL A 374 -9.49 12.91 -15.10
C VAL A 374 -10.27 13.54 -16.24
N LYS A 375 -9.64 13.70 -17.41
CA LYS A 375 -10.31 14.22 -18.62
C LYS A 375 -11.33 13.21 -19.15
N ARG A 376 -12.48 13.68 -19.63
CA ARG A 376 -13.56 12.83 -20.18
C ARG A 376 -13.14 11.94 -21.35
N ASP A 377 -12.08 12.29 -22.07
CA ASP A 377 -11.56 11.55 -23.23
C ASP A 377 -10.50 10.50 -22.88
N THR A 378 -10.09 10.41 -21.60
CA THR A 378 -9.19 9.38 -21.06
C THR A 378 -9.66 7.99 -21.48
N LYS A 379 -8.72 7.14 -21.91
CA LYS A 379 -8.99 5.79 -22.40
C LYS A 379 -8.74 4.78 -21.30
N ALA A 380 -9.69 3.88 -21.11
CA ALA A 380 -9.50 2.69 -20.31
C ALA A 380 -8.61 1.67 -21.04
N SER A 381 -8.01 0.78 -20.26
CA SER A 381 -7.39 -0.45 -20.72
C SER A 381 -8.38 -1.33 -21.48
N THR A 382 -7.87 -2.21 -22.34
CA THR A 382 -8.71 -3.19 -23.05
C THR A 382 -9.11 -4.28 -22.07
N VAL A 383 -10.42 -4.60 -22.04
CA VAL A 383 -10.93 -5.71 -21.20
C VAL A 383 -10.95 -6.99 -22.03
N GLU A 384 -10.12 -7.95 -21.61
CA GLU A 384 -10.03 -9.27 -22.23
C GLU A 384 -10.71 -10.33 -21.34
N TYR A 385 -11.60 -11.10 -21.96
CA TYR A 385 -12.31 -12.20 -21.30
C TYR A 385 -11.78 -13.53 -21.81
N ASN A 386 -11.66 -14.50 -20.91
CA ASN A 386 -11.50 -15.90 -21.28
C ASN A 386 -12.85 -16.44 -21.79
N GLY A 387 -13.08 -16.28 -23.08
CA GLY A 387 -14.33 -16.67 -23.75
C GLY A 387 -15.37 -15.55 -23.82
N GLN A 388 -16.65 -15.91 -23.74
CA GLN A 388 -17.73 -14.92 -23.66
C GLN A 388 -17.81 -14.32 -22.25
N PRO A 389 -18.19 -13.04 -22.06
CA PRO A 389 -18.27 -12.43 -20.73
C PRO A 389 -19.20 -13.18 -19.77
N GLU A 390 -18.67 -13.59 -18.62
CA GLU A 390 -19.41 -14.28 -17.55
C GLU A 390 -19.52 -13.41 -16.31
N PHE A 391 -20.73 -13.29 -15.77
CA PHE A 391 -21.04 -12.47 -14.59
C PHE A 391 -21.68 -13.30 -13.49
N LYS A 392 -21.29 -13.03 -12.24
CA LYS A 392 -21.95 -13.55 -11.03
C LYS A 392 -22.52 -12.42 -10.20
N ASN A 393 -23.59 -12.70 -9.47
CA ASN A 393 -24.14 -11.74 -8.51
C ASN A 393 -23.15 -11.53 -7.36
N VAL A 394 -23.03 -10.30 -6.90
CA VAL A 394 -22.49 -10.01 -5.58
C VAL A 394 -23.54 -10.41 -4.55
N GLU A 395 -23.14 -11.13 -3.51
CA GLU A 395 -24.07 -11.65 -2.51
C GLU A 395 -24.84 -10.53 -1.82
N GLY A 396 -26.16 -10.69 -1.71
CA GLY A 396 -27.05 -9.72 -1.09
C GLY A 396 -27.34 -8.46 -1.90
N LEU A 397 -26.72 -8.28 -3.08
CA LEU A 397 -26.82 -7.05 -3.88
C LEU A 397 -27.44 -7.29 -5.26
N LYS A 398 -27.96 -6.21 -5.86
CA LYS A 398 -28.39 -6.14 -7.27
C LYS A 398 -27.25 -5.69 -8.17
N LEU A 399 -26.04 -6.13 -7.85
CA LEU A 399 -24.82 -5.84 -8.56
C LEU A 399 -24.20 -7.16 -9.03
N GLN A 400 -23.71 -7.22 -10.26
CA GLN A 400 -22.98 -8.37 -10.77
C GLN A 400 -21.53 -7.97 -11.06
N TYR A 401 -20.61 -8.92 -10.99
CA TYR A 401 -19.20 -8.75 -11.33
C TYR A 401 -18.74 -9.83 -12.30
N ALA A 402 -17.79 -9.47 -13.18
CA ALA A 402 -17.21 -10.40 -14.13
C ALA A 402 -16.25 -11.38 -13.43
N VAL A 403 -16.22 -12.63 -13.88
CA VAL A 403 -15.41 -13.69 -13.24
C VAL A 403 -14.33 -14.29 -14.13
N ASN A 404 -14.44 -14.13 -15.44
CA ASN A 404 -13.53 -14.71 -16.43
C ASN A 404 -12.66 -13.65 -17.11
N THR A 405 -12.27 -12.62 -16.37
CA THR A 405 -11.34 -11.56 -16.78
C THR A 405 -10.55 -11.12 -15.55
N GLU A 406 -9.35 -10.58 -15.76
CA GLU A 406 -8.57 -9.93 -14.70
C GLU A 406 -9.11 -8.54 -14.35
N SER A 407 -9.87 -7.91 -15.26
CA SER A 407 -10.39 -6.57 -15.07
C SER A 407 -11.55 -6.51 -14.07
N ALA A 408 -11.61 -5.45 -13.27
CA ALA A 408 -12.71 -5.21 -12.34
C ALA A 408 -13.95 -4.65 -13.06
N VAL A 409 -14.69 -5.54 -13.74
CA VAL A 409 -15.92 -5.17 -14.46
C VAL A 409 -17.16 -5.55 -13.65
N PHE A 410 -18.07 -4.59 -13.52
CA PHE A 410 -19.36 -4.74 -12.89
C PHE A 410 -20.49 -4.53 -13.90
N LYS A 411 -21.64 -5.12 -13.60
CA LYS A 411 -22.90 -4.86 -14.29
C LYS A 411 -23.95 -4.45 -13.27
N ASP A 412 -24.47 -3.24 -13.46
CA ASP A 412 -25.57 -2.68 -12.69
C ASP A 412 -26.70 -2.36 -13.67
N LYS A 413 -27.80 -3.13 -13.57
CA LYS A 413 -28.92 -3.10 -14.51
C LYS A 413 -28.47 -3.28 -15.97
N ASN A 414 -28.51 -2.22 -16.76
CA ASN A 414 -28.15 -2.19 -18.18
C ASN A 414 -26.82 -1.47 -18.45
N THR A 415 -26.11 -1.05 -17.40
CA THR A 415 -24.84 -0.34 -17.48
C THR A 415 -23.72 -1.26 -17.00
N TYR A 416 -22.63 -1.28 -17.75
CA TYR A 416 -21.38 -1.92 -17.35
C TYR A 416 -20.44 -0.85 -16.81
N PHE A 417 -19.77 -1.16 -15.71
CA PHE A 417 -18.74 -0.32 -15.12
C PHE A 417 -17.42 -1.05 -15.10
N LEU A 418 -16.33 -0.35 -15.36
CA LEU A 418 -14.96 -0.85 -15.26
C LEU A 418 -14.21 0.03 -14.26
N CYS A 419 -13.61 -0.56 -13.24
CA CYS A 419 -12.63 0.11 -12.41
C CYS A 419 -11.24 -0.22 -12.96
N ASP A 420 -10.58 0.76 -13.55
CA ASP A 420 -9.27 0.62 -14.21
C ASP A 420 -8.36 1.75 -13.76
N ASN A 421 -7.18 1.41 -13.24
CA ASN A 421 -6.21 2.37 -12.66
C ASN A 421 -6.88 3.37 -11.68
N ALA A 422 -7.72 2.84 -10.78
CA ALA A 422 -8.50 3.63 -9.82
C ALA A 422 -9.39 4.72 -10.46
N VAL A 423 -9.85 4.51 -11.69
CA VAL A 423 -10.84 5.36 -12.37
C VAL A 423 -12.03 4.51 -12.77
N TRP A 424 -13.24 5.03 -12.54
CA TRP A 424 -14.46 4.41 -13.02
C TRP A 424 -14.76 4.81 -14.45
N PHE A 425 -15.01 3.80 -15.28
CA PHE A 425 -15.52 3.93 -16.64
C PHE A 425 -16.88 3.25 -16.75
N LYS A 426 -17.71 3.70 -17.69
CA LYS A 426 -19.01 3.09 -18.00
C LYS A 426 -19.19 2.80 -19.48
N ALA A 427 -19.99 1.78 -19.78
CA ALA A 427 -20.34 1.35 -21.12
C ALA A 427 -21.72 0.67 -21.16
N THR A 428 -22.25 0.48 -22.37
CA THR A 428 -23.50 -0.29 -22.60
C THR A 428 -23.25 -1.76 -22.92
N THR A 429 -21.99 -2.16 -23.10
CA THR A 429 -21.58 -3.55 -23.35
C THR A 429 -20.39 -3.92 -22.46
N PRO A 430 -20.16 -5.21 -22.16
CA PRO A 430 -19.07 -5.66 -21.28
C PRO A 430 -17.67 -5.42 -21.88
N ASN A 431 -17.55 -5.11 -23.17
CA ASN A 431 -16.27 -4.87 -23.84
C ASN A 431 -16.03 -3.38 -24.16
N GLY A 432 -16.90 -2.49 -23.67
CA GLY A 432 -16.87 -1.08 -24.04
C GLY A 432 -17.72 -0.74 -25.28
N PRO A 433 -17.45 0.37 -25.98
CA PRO A 433 -16.40 1.34 -25.70
C PRO A 433 -16.59 1.98 -24.32
N TRP A 434 -15.50 2.08 -23.56
CA TRP A 434 -15.48 2.65 -22.22
C TRP A 434 -15.38 4.18 -22.28
N GLN A 435 -16.17 4.84 -21.44
CA GLN A 435 -16.13 6.29 -21.23
C GLN A 435 -15.94 6.58 -19.76
N VAL A 436 -15.22 7.65 -19.41
CA VAL A 436 -15.06 8.07 -18.00
C VAL A 436 -16.44 8.27 -17.38
N ALA A 437 -16.70 7.55 -16.29
CA ALA A 437 -17.97 7.61 -15.60
C ALA A 437 -18.06 8.88 -14.75
N ASP A 438 -19.26 9.43 -14.65
CA ASP A 438 -19.64 10.48 -13.70
C ASP A 438 -20.43 9.94 -12.50
N GLU A 439 -20.63 8.62 -12.45
CA GLU A 439 -21.34 7.92 -11.40
C GLU A 439 -20.66 6.58 -11.14
N ARG A 440 -20.85 6.05 -9.93
CA ARG A 440 -20.36 4.73 -9.52
C ARG A 440 -21.54 3.72 -9.59
N PRO A 441 -21.27 2.41 -9.62
CA PRO A 441 -22.34 1.42 -9.45
C PRO A 441 -23.12 1.66 -8.14
N GLU A 442 -24.45 1.54 -8.17
CA GLU A 442 -25.33 2.03 -7.09
C GLU A 442 -25.03 1.38 -5.73
N GLU A 443 -24.64 0.10 -5.73
CA GLU A 443 -24.39 -0.66 -4.50
C GLU A 443 -22.90 -0.98 -4.25
N ILE A 444 -21.98 -0.30 -4.94
CA ILE A 444 -20.53 -0.57 -4.83
C ILE A 444 -20.03 -0.46 -3.38
N ASP A 445 -20.53 0.52 -2.62
CA ASP A 445 -20.12 0.75 -1.22
C ASP A 445 -20.54 -0.38 -0.28
N LYS A 446 -21.46 -1.24 -0.71
CA LYS A 446 -22.00 -2.36 0.07
C LYS A 446 -21.35 -3.69 -0.26
N ILE A 447 -20.41 -3.75 -1.20
CA ILE A 447 -19.73 -5.01 -1.54
C ILE A 447 -19.10 -5.61 -0.27
N PRO A 448 -19.39 -6.88 0.05
CA PRO A 448 -18.81 -7.55 1.22
C PRO A 448 -17.37 -7.97 0.96
N ALA A 449 -16.57 -8.11 2.02
CA ALA A 449 -15.17 -8.52 1.93
C ALA A 449 -14.97 -9.95 1.37
N GLU A 450 -16.02 -10.77 1.33
CA GLU A 450 -16.04 -12.08 0.67
C GLU A 450 -16.00 -12.01 -0.86
N ASN A 451 -16.28 -10.83 -1.44
CA ASN A 451 -16.17 -10.63 -2.88
C ASN A 451 -14.71 -10.26 -3.26
N PRO A 452 -14.13 -10.88 -4.30
CA PRO A 452 -12.75 -10.59 -4.71
C PRO A 452 -12.51 -9.15 -5.20
N GLN A 453 -13.57 -8.42 -5.57
CA GLN A 453 -13.52 -7.05 -6.03
C GLN A 453 -13.81 -6.03 -4.90
N TYR A 454 -13.73 -6.46 -3.63
CA TYR A 454 -14.00 -5.63 -2.46
C TYR A 454 -13.23 -4.30 -2.46
N ASN A 455 -11.97 -4.31 -2.88
CA ASN A 455 -11.10 -3.14 -2.92
C ASN A 455 -11.63 -2.00 -3.81
N THR A 456 -12.44 -2.31 -4.83
CA THR A 456 -12.96 -1.30 -5.78
C THR A 456 -13.93 -0.30 -5.15
N LYS A 457 -14.54 -0.63 -4.01
CA LYS A 457 -15.40 0.32 -3.26
C LYS A 457 -14.64 1.53 -2.73
N TYR A 458 -13.31 1.43 -2.63
CA TYR A 458 -12.44 2.52 -2.17
C TYR A 458 -12.00 3.45 -3.31
N VAL A 459 -12.66 3.37 -4.48
CA VAL A 459 -12.50 4.29 -5.61
C VAL A 459 -13.75 5.15 -5.73
N TYR A 460 -13.54 6.46 -5.71
CA TYR A 460 -14.57 7.49 -5.55
C TYR A 460 -14.61 8.44 -6.74
N ILE A 461 -15.80 9.00 -6.97
CA ILE A 461 -16.03 10.15 -7.83
C ILE A 461 -16.53 11.24 -6.89
N TYR A 462 -15.79 12.33 -6.78
CA TYR A 462 -16.12 13.42 -5.85
C TYR A 462 -16.95 14.50 -6.55
N GLU A 463 -16.49 14.96 -7.70
CA GLU A 463 -17.14 16.03 -8.45
C GLU A 463 -17.02 15.79 -9.96
N THR A 464 -18.01 16.25 -10.72
CA THR A 464 -18.03 16.10 -12.18
C THR A 464 -18.28 17.45 -12.84
N SER A 465 -17.57 17.70 -13.94
CA SER A 465 -17.74 18.86 -14.80
C SER A 465 -17.90 18.44 -16.26
N PRO A 466 -18.19 19.37 -17.19
CA PRO A 466 -18.23 19.07 -18.62
C PRO A 466 -16.90 18.58 -19.21
N THR A 467 -15.76 18.94 -18.62
CA THR A 467 -14.42 18.64 -19.18
C THR A 467 -13.65 17.58 -18.39
N VAL A 468 -13.83 17.53 -17.08
CA VAL A 468 -13.11 16.61 -16.17
C VAL A 468 -14.03 15.99 -15.12
N VAL A 469 -13.61 14.85 -14.60
CA VAL A 469 -14.18 14.19 -13.42
C VAL A 469 -13.11 14.14 -12.34
N TYR A 470 -13.40 14.70 -11.17
CA TYR A 470 -12.53 14.62 -10.00
C TYR A 470 -12.77 13.29 -9.30
N VAL A 471 -11.75 12.45 -9.33
CA VAL A 471 -11.78 11.11 -8.75
C VAL A 471 -10.71 10.99 -7.66
N GLY A 472 -10.79 9.90 -6.91
CA GLY A 472 -9.68 9.48 -6.09
C GLY A 472 -9.92 8.13 -5.47
N TYR A 473 -8.90 7.62 -4.81
CA TYR A 473 -8.95 6.34 -4.13
C TYR A 473 -8.17 6.39 -2.83
N THR A 474 -8.68 5.73 -1.80
CA THR A 474 -7.90 5.54 -0.57
C THR A 474 -7.00 4.31 -0.70
N PRO A 475 -6.00 4.15 0.18
CA PRO A 475 -5.18 2.93 0.26
C PRO A 475 -5.96 1.61 0.32
N GLY A 476 -7.26 1.63 0.66
CA GLY A 476 -8.15 0.47 0.57
C GLY A 476 -8.26 -0.12 -0.84
N TYR A 477 -8.08 0.67 -1.91
CA TYR A 477 -8.04 0.16 -3.29
C TYR A 477 -6.87 -0.81 -3.52
N TYR A 478 -5.77 -0.59 -2.81
CA TYR A 478 -4.59 -1.45 -2.82
C TYR A 478 -4.56 -2.47 -1.69
N GLY A 479 -5.66 -2.61 -0.95
CA GLY A 479 -5.83 -3.63 0.10
C GLY A 479 -5.40 -3.19 1.49
N SER A 480 -5.08 -1.91 1.71
CA SER A 480 -4.81 -1.36 3.05
C SER A 480 -6.10 -0.94 3.72
N TYR A 481 -6.60 -1.75 4.66
CA TYR A 481 -7.86 -1.50 5.34
C TYR A 481 -7.64 -1.03 6.76
N VAL A 482 -8.39 -0.02 7.19
CA VAL A 482 -8.48 0.32 8.61
C VAL A 482 -9.30 -0.76 9.31
N TYR A 483 -8.75 -1.28 10.40
CA TYR A 483 -9.35 -2.32 11.20
C TYR A 483 -9.18 -2.00 12.68
N GLY A 484 -10.23 -1.42 13.28
CA GLY A 484 -10.16 -0.89 14.63
C GLY A 484 -9.12 0.25 14.73
N PRO A 485 -8.17 0.19 15.68
CA PRO A 485 -7.18 1.24 15.92
C PRO A 485 -5.92 1.13 15.04
N THR A 486 -5.87 0.18 14.10
CA THR A 486 -4.70 -0.08 13.26
C THR A 486 -5.09 -0.29 11.79
N VAL A 487 -4.09 -0.51 10.94
CA VAL A 487 -4.26 -0.89 9.52
C VAL A 487 -3.84 -2.34 9.30
N ILE A 488 -4.52 -3.03 8.40
CA ILE A 488 -4.18 -4.40 7.97
C ILE A 488 -4.20 -4.51 6.45
N TYR A 489 -3.48 -5.49 5.91
CA TYR A 489 -3.46 -5.78 4.48
C TYR A 489 -4.36 -6.96 4.13
N GLY A 490 -5.15 -6.84 3.07
CA GLY A 490 -6.01 -7.92 2.59
C GLY A 490 -7.21 -8.19 3.50
N THR A 491 -8.19 -8.93 3.00
CA THR A 491 -9.48 -9.13 3.67
C THR A 491 -9.50 -10.33 4.62
N GLY A 492 -8.50 -11.21 4.55
CA GLY A 492 -8.48 -12.51 5.24
C GLY A 492 -9.34 -13.59 4.58
N TYR A 493 -10.14 -13.26 3.58
CA TYR A 493 -10.90 -14.24 2.81
C TYR A 493 -10.01 -14.86 1.73
N TYR A 494 -10.28 -16.15 1.46
CA TYR A 494 -9.73 -16.83 0.29
C TYR A 494 -10.73 -16.71 -0.85
N TYR A 495 -10.24 -16.26 -2.01
CA TYR A 495 -11.05 -16.14 -3.22
C TYR A 495 -10.63 -17.23 -4.21
N ASN A 496 -11.62 -17.94 -4.77
CA ASN A 496 -11.32 -18.92 -5.80
C ASN A 496 -10.82 -18.19 -7.07
N PRO A 497 -9.65 -18.55 -7.61
CA PRO A 497 -9.17 -17.95 -8.85
C PRO A 497 -9.98 -18.46 -10.05
N TRP A 498 -9.83 -17.77 -11.18
CA TRP A 498 -10.27 -18.31 -12.47
C TRP A 498 -9.13 -19.10 -13.11
N TYR A 499 -9.44 -20.29 -13.64
CA TYR A 499 -8.53 -21.07 -14.48
C TYR A 499 -9.27 -21.70 -15.66
N GLY A 500 -8.53 -22.09 -16.69
CA GLY A 500 -9.10 -22.59 -17.95
C GLY A 500 -8.23 -22.29 -19.15
N GLY A 501 -6.91 -22.41 -19.04
CA GLY A 501 -5.96 -21.92 -20.06
C GLY A 501 -5.71 -20.41 -20.01
N HIS A 502 -6.11 -19.80 -18.89
CA HIS A 502 -5.65 -18.54 -18.32
C HIS A 502 -5.64 -18.77 -16.80
N TYR A 503 -4.96 -17.92 -16.03
CA TYR A 503 -5.00 -17.98 -14.58
C TYR A 503 -5.12 -16.56 -14.02
N TYR A 504 -6.32 -16.22 -13.54
CA TYR A 504 -6.58 -14.94 -12.90
C TYR A 504 -6.63 -15.17 -11.40
N HIS A 505 -5.55 -14.78 -10.72
CA HIS A 505 -5.49 -14.80 -9.27
C HIS A 505 -6.24 -13.60 -8.68
N HIS A 506 -6.49 -13.66 -7.38
CA HIS A 506 -7.02 -12.53 -6.62
C HIS A 506 -5.96 -12.02 -5.64
N HIS A 507 -6.25 -10.90 -4.97
CA HIS A 507 -5.38 -10.34 -3.95
C HIS A 507 -5.21 -11.32 -2.78
N TYR A 508 -3.96 -11.61 -2.42
CA TYR A 508 -3.65 -12.51 -1.31
C TYR A 508 -3.57 -11.74 0.01
N THR A 509 -4.13 -12.30 1.08
CA THR A 509 -3.90 -11.74 2.43
C THR A 509 -2.59 -12.23 3.03
N TYR A 510 -2.22 -13.50 2.80
CA TYR A 510 -1.08 -14.16 3.40
C TYR A 510 -0.21 -14.87 2.34
N GLY A 511 1.04 -15.17 2.69
CA GLY A 511 1.96 -15.97 1.86
C GLY A 511 2.98 -15.17 1.07
N PHE A 512 2.91 -13.84 1.10
CA PHE A 512 3.85 -12.94 0.43
C PHE A 512 4.69 -12.12 1.40
N SER A 513 4.66 -12.46 2.69
CA SER A 513 5.39 -11.74 3.74
C SER A 513 5.13 -10.24 3.72
N VAL A 514 3.85 -9.88 3.56
CA VAL A 514 3.38 -8.49 3.46
C VAL A 514 3.61 -7.76 4.78
N ARG A 515 4.22 -6.57 4.69
CA ARG A 515 4.66 -5.79 5.86
C ARG A 515 4.33 -4.32 5.68
N TYR A 516 3.94 -3.68 6.77
CA TYR A 516 3.72 -2.25 6.81
C TYR A 516 4.99 -1.52 7.26
N ASN A 517 5.30 -0.44 6.58
CA ASN A 517 6.31 0.53 6.97
C ASN A 517 5.65 1.92 7.02
N PRO A 518 5.73 2.65 8.14
CA PRO A 518 5.09 3.97 8.27
C PRO A 518 5.53 5.02 7.24
N TRP A 519 6.71 4.86 6.61
CA TRP A 519 7.26 5.83 5.66
C TRP A 519 6.89 5.53 4.21
N TYR A 520 6.73 4.26 3.85
CA TYR A 520 6.52 3.84 2.45
C TYR A 520 5.29 2.92 2.25
N GLY A 521 4.50 2.66 3.30
CA GLY A 521 3.28 1.84 3.23
C GLY A 521 3.53 0.33 3.26
N TRP A 522 2.63 -0.43 2.62
CA TRP A 522 2.76 -1.88 2.52
C TRP A 522 3.85 -2.30 1.52
N SER A 523 4.51 -3.42 1.79
CA SER A 523 5.48 -4.01 0.87
C SER A 523 5.33 -5.53 0.90
N VAL A 524 5.61 -6.18 -0.23
CA VAL A 524 5.80 -7.64 -0.26
C VAL A 524 7.21 -8.01 0.15
N GLY A 525 7.37 -9.22 0.69
CA GLY A 525 8.69 -9.76 0.95
C GLY A 525 9.41 -10.09 -0.36
N PHE A 526 10.53 -9.43 -0.61
CA PHE A 526 11.43 -9.75 -1.74
C PHE A 526 12.47 -10.83 -1.40
N GLY A 527 12.52 -11.27 -0.13
CA GLY A 527 13.48 -12.27 0.36
C GLY A 527 12.90 -13.68 0.54
N PHE A 528 13.68 -14.57 1.14
CA PHE A 528 13.22 -15.91 1.52
C PHE A 528 11.98 -15.86 2.42
N GLY A 529 11.08 -16.82 2.23
CA GLY A 529 9.75 -16.82 2.83
C GLY A 529 8.64 -16.47 1.86
N SER A 530 8.94 -15.66 0.83
CA SER A 530 7.97 -15.20 -0.17
C SER A 530 8.14 -15.90 -1.52
N PRO A 531 7.05 -16.10 -2.29
CA PRO A 531 7.10 -16.58 -3.67
C PRO A 531 7.56 -15.53 -4.69
N TYR A 532 7.79 -14.27 -4.30
CA TYR A 532 7.95 -13.15 -5.24
C TYR A 532 8.99 -13.40 -6.36
N GLY A 533 10.18 -13.90 -6.03
CA GLY A 533 11.23 -14.26 -7.01
C GLY A 533 11.00 -15.58 -7.78
N TRP A 534 9.91 -16.30 -7.47
CA TRP A 534 9.52 -17.57 -8.08
C TRP A 534 8.27 -17.44 -8.94
N TYR A 535 7.62 -16.27 -8.94
CA TYR A 535 6.47 -15.94 -9.76
C TYR A 535 6.89 -15.04 -10.93
N GLY A 536 6.14 -15.09 -12.02
CA GLY A 536 6.43 -14.29 -13.22
C GLY A 536 6.64 -15.10 -14.49
N HIS A 537 6.24 -16.36 -14.54
CA HIS A 537 6.30 -17.19 -15.74
C HIS A 537 4.88 -17.66 -16.15
N ALA A 538 4.11 -16.78 -16.79
CA ALA A 538 2.75 -17.09 -17.20
C ALA A 538 2.71 -17.71 -18.62
N TYR A 539 2.62 -19.04 -18.71
CA TYR A 539 2.53 -19.73 -20.01
C TYR A 539 1.22 -19.44 -20.77
N TRP A 540 0.17 -19.08 -20.04
CA TRP A 540 -1.21 -18.95 -20.55
C TRP A 540 -1.66 -17.49 -20.74
N GLY A 541 -0.71 -16.56 -20.95
CA GLY A 541 -0.99 -15.14 -21.25
C GLY A 541 -0.69 -14.18 -20.10
N HIS A 542 -0.72 -12.88 -20.41
CA HIS A 542 -0.22 -11.77 -19.58
C HIS A 542 -0.70 -11.86 -18.13
N GLY A 543 0.24 -12.14 -17.22
CA GLY A 543 0.05 -11.96 -15.78
C GLY A 543 1.06 -10.92 -15.33
N TYR A 544 0.62 -9.66 -15.32
CA TYR A 544 1.40 -8.57 -14.75
C TYR A 544 1.76 -8.87 -13.28
N HIS A 545 2.88 -8.31 -12.83
CA HIS A 545 3.60 -8.57 -11.59
C HIS A 545 2.91 -8.13 -10.28
N HIS A 546 1.58 -7.99 -10.22
CA HIS A 546 0.89 -7.40 -9.07
C HIS A 546 0.48 -8.41 -7.99
N TRP A 547 1.44 -9.24 -7.57
CA TRP A 547 1.31 -10.15 -6.43
C TRP A 547 1.42 -9.45 -5.06
N GLY A 548 1.41 -8.12 -5.07
CA GLY A 548 1.60 -7.27 -3.91
C GLY A 548 0.74 -6.02 -3.97
N PRO A 549 0.73 -5.22 -2.88
CA PRO A 549 0.15 -3.90 -2.92
C PRO A 549 0.83 -3.11 -4.05
N PRO A 550 0.06 -2.54 -4.99
CA PRO A 550 0.59 -1.54 -5.89
C PRO A 550 0.87 -0.28 -5.06
N TYR A 551 2.13 0.15 -5.02
CA TYR A 551 2.49 1.52 -4.73
C TYR A 551 3.28 2.01 -5.92
#